data_AF-A0A4P9VJQ0-F1
#
_entry.id   AF-A0A4P9VJQ0-F1
#
_cell.length_a   1.000
_cell.length_b   1.000
_cell.length_c   1.000
_cell.angle_alpha   90.00
_cell.angle_beta   90.00
_cell.angle_gamma   90.00
#
_symmetry.space_group_name_H-M   'P 1'
#
loop_
_entity.id
_entity.type
_entity.pdbx_description
1 polymer ?
#
loop_
_entity_poly.entity_id
_entity_poly.type
_entity_poly.pdbx_seq_one_letter_code
_entity_poly.pdbx_strand_id
1 'polypeptide(L)'
;MKICNQLIFQCFWVVKKEPHPYNMYESYLQLKKHKFIRFNRQRRQVALPFGEKGQFIIIPWEKIYAWAGTTLMLSDTTAIPLSTLTITMASPTDVTNFKGRYEVACGAEINCIMQWECIRTFMEDGPEACPDPSNLDSLEEYFDSRRRWKENKILVGWQIYKQKIRDWMHYSYFAYWLNDKIQERLEYTELSEEIKRWSKSIPESQWRKPSPELEEANALAMTYYEQGGKLGDENIPVYDPRKKVRRDQIKE
;
A
#
# COMPACT_ATOMS: atom_id res chain seq x y z
N MET A 1 -10.23 -10.37 -3.31
CA MET A 1 -10.70 -9.40 -2.30
C MET A 1 -9.89 -9.42 -0.99
N LYS A 2 -9.06 -10.46 -0.72
CA LYS A 2 -8.17 -10.51 0.45
C LYS A 2 -7.10 -9.40 0.46
N ILE A 3 -6.54 -9.07 -0.72
CA ILE A 3 -5.41 -8.14 -0.87
C ILE A 3 -5.78 -6.67 -0.61
N CYS A 4 -7.00 -6.24 -0.96
CA CYS A 4 -7.47 -4.88 -0.64
C CYS A 4 -7.61 -4.65 0.87
N ASN A 5 -7.91 -5.67 1.67
CA ASN A 5 -8.01 -5.52 3.12
C ASN A 5 -6.63 -5.53 3.81
N GLN A 6 -5.58 -6.02 3.15
CA GLN A 6 -4.26 -6.23 3.75
C GLN A 6 -3.28 -5.11 3.46
N LEU A 7 -3.38 -4.47 2.28
CA LEU A 7 -2.65 -3.23 1.99
C LEU A 7 -2.97 -2.12 3.01
N ILE A 8 -4.16 -2.16 3.64
CA ILE A 8 -4.59 -1.23 4.70
C ILE A 8 -3.71 -1.34 5.96
N PHE A 9 -3.16 -2.51 6.26
CA PHE A 9 -2.43 -2.76 7.52
C PHE A 9 -0.92 -2.53 7.41
N GLN A 10 -0.35 -2.70 6.22
CA GLN A 10 1.06 -2.40 5.98
C GLN A 10 1.38 -0.90 6.17
N CYS A 11 0.38 -0.02 6.06
CA CYS A 11 0.45 1.43 6.29
C CYS A 11 0.87 1.80 7.73
N PHE A 12 0.53 0.99 8.73
CA PHE A 12 0.86 1.32 10.13
C PHE A 12 2.31 0.97 10.51
N TRP A 13 3.04 0.29 9.62
CA TRP A 13 4.11 -0.61 10.01
C TRP A 13 5.53 -0.03 10.11
N VAL A 14 5.74 1.30 10.09
CA VAL A 14 7.12 1.85 10.20
C VAL A 14 7.35 2.94 11.23
N VAL A 15 6.41 3.17 12.13
CA VAL A 15 6.81 3.74 13.42
C VAL A 15 6.73 2.63 14.44
N LYS A 16 7.88 1.96 14.62
CA LYS A 16 8.15 0.97 15.66
C LYS A 16 8.13 1.63 17.05
N LYS A 17 7.05 2.31 17.39
CA LYS A 17 6.69 2.70 18.75
C LYS A 17 5.57 1.76 19.16
N GLU A 18 5.77 1.11 20.31
CA GLU A 18 4.73 0.30 20.95
C GLU A 18 3.41 1.07 20.89
N PRO A 19 2.33 0.45 20.35
CA PRO A 19 1.10 1.17 20.07
C PRO A 19 0.51 1.67 21.40
N HIS A 20 0.56 2.98 21.63
CA HIS A 20 -0.02 3.61 22.83
C HIS A 20 -1.53 3.82 22.61
N PRO A 21 -2.39 3.56 23.61
CA PRO A 21 -3.86 3.62 23.47
C PRO A 21 -4.41 4.92 22.88
N TYR A 22 -3.80 6.07 23.21
CA TYR A 22 -4.17 7.38 22.66
C TYR A 22 -3.99 7.46 21.13
N ASN A 23 -2.87 6.97 20.61
CA ASN A 23 -2.59 7.01 19.18
C ASN A 23 -3.54 6.09 18.40
N MET A 24 -3.97 4.96 18.99
CA MET A 24 -4.93 4.07 18.34
C MET A 24 -6.32 4.70 18.18
N TYR A 25 -6.78 5.52 19.12
CA TYR A 25 -8.08 6.19 19.00
C TYR A 25 -8.09 7.25 17.89
N GLU A 26 -7.04 8.07 17.80
CA GLU A 26 -6.86 9.00 16.68
C GLU A 26 -6.74 8.24 15.35
N SER A 27 -5.98 7.13 15.35
CA SER A 27 -5.87 6.24 14.20
C SER A 27 -7.22 5.67 13.79
N TYR A 28 -8.09 5.30 14.73
CA TYR A 28 -9.44 4.83 14.46
C TYR A 28 -10.32 5.90 13.80
N LEU A 29 -10.28 7.13 14.32
CA LEU A 29 -11.00 8.25 13.73
C LEU A 29 -10.48 8.56 12.32
N GLN A 30 -9.17 8.45 12.11
CA GLN A 30 -8.57 8.57 10.78
C GLN A 30 -8.98 7.42 9.88
N LEU A 31 -9.00 6.17 10.33
CA LEU A 31 -9.44 5.00 9.54
C LEU A 31 -10.90 5.12 9.10
N LYS A 32 -11.78 5.68 9.95
CA LYS A 32 -13.16 6.05 9.56
C LYS A 32 -13.24 7.12 8.48
N LYS A 33 -12.20 7.95 8.33
CA LYS A 33 -12.08 8.98 7.29
C LYS A 33 -11.34 8.47 6.05
N HIS A 34 -10.47 7.47 6.19
CA HIS A 34 -9.69 6.93 5.08
C HIS A 34 -10.61 6.26 4.08
N LYS A 35 -10.47 6.69 2.84
CA LYS A 35 -11.24 6.18 1.74
C LYS A 35 -10.42 5.05 1.12
N PHE A 36 -10.98 3.84 1.06
CA PHE A 36 -10.24 2.66 0.61
C PHE A 36 -10.05 2.68 -0.91
N ILE A 37 -8.82 2.52 -1.38
CA ILE A 37 -8.53 2.27 -2.79
C ILE A 37 -9.00 0.86 -3.20
N ARG A 38 -9.48 0.71 -4.43
CA ARG A 38 -9.85 -0.62 -4.97
C ARG A 38 -9.18 -0.89 -6.29
N PHE A 39 -8.69 -2.11 -6.43
CA PHE A 39 -8.02 -2.58 -7.63
C PHE A 39 -8.85 -3.69 -8.28
N ASN A 40 -9.06 -3.58 -9.60
CA ASN A 40 -9.72 -4.60 -10.40
C ASN A 40 -8.78 -5.08 -11.51
N ARG A 41 -8.14 -6.23 -11.28
CA ARG A 41 -7.26 -6.90 -12.23
C ARG A 41 -7.97 -7.25 -13.55
N GLN A 42 -9.17 -7.82 -13.47
CA GLN A 42 -9.91 -8.31 -14.64
C GLN A 42 -10.21 -7.19 -15.64
N ARG A 43 -10.55 -6.00 -15.13
CA ARG A 43 -10.77 -4.79 -15.94
C ARG A 43 -9.49 -4.00 -16.22
N ARG A 44 -8.37 -4.31 -15.56
CA ARG A 44 -7.16 -3.48 -15.43
C ARG A 44 -7.48 -2.02 -15.11
N GLN A 45 -8.24 -1.82 -14.03
CA GLN A 45 -8.71 -0.51 -13.58
C GLN A 45 -8.55 -0.36 -12.06
N VAL A 46 -8.42 0.88 -11.60
CA VAL A 46 -8.32 1.28 -10.20
C VAL A 46 -9.43 2.27 -9.88
N ALA A 47 -10.15 2.06 -8.79
CA ALA A 47 -11.07 3.03 -8.26
C ALA A 47 -10.36 3.82 -7.14
N LEU A 48 -10.01 5.06 -7.44
CA LEU A 48 -9.43 6.00 -6.49
C LEU A 48 -10.56 6.76 -5.79
N PRO A 49 -10.51 6.90 -4.47
CA PRO A 49 -11.50 7.69 -3.77
C PRO A 49 -11.32 9.18 -4.05
N PHE A 50 -12.42 9.89 -4.30
CA PHE A 50 -12.42 11.33 -4.62
C PHE A 50 -13.56 12.03 -3.90
N GLY A 51 -13.39 13.30 -3.51
CA GLY A 51 -14.51 14.09 -2.98
C GLY A 51 -15.01 13.66 -1.59
N GLU A 52 -16.32 13.47 -1.42
CA GLU A 52 -16.93 13.07 -0.15
C GLU A 52 -16.96 11.53 0.05
N LYS A 53 -17.53 11.07 1.18
CA LYS A 53 -17.61 9.63 1.52
C LYS A 53 -18.31 8.85 0.40
N GLY A 54 -17.67 7.80 -0.11
CA GLY A 54 -18.26 6.86 -1.06
C GLY A 54 -18.17 7.24 -2.55
N GLN A 55 -17.57 8.38 -2.89
CA GLN A 55 -17.31 8.77 -4.29
C GLN A 55 -15.94 8.26 -4.77
N PHE A 56 -15.92 7.76 -6.00
CA PHE A 56 -14.76 7.12 -6.61
C PHE A 56 -14.58 7.56 -8.06
N ILE A 57 -13.33 7.69 -8.50
CA ILE A 57 -12.95 7.88 -9.89
C ILE A 57 -12.31 6.58 -10.37
N ILE A 58 -12.85 5.99 -11.44
CA ILE A 58 -12.31 4.79 -12.06
C ILE A 58 -11.28 5.19 -13.12
N ILE A 59 -10.07 4.67 -12.99
CA ILE A 59 -8.92 5.03 -13.82
C ILE A 59 -8.30 3.75 -14.39
N PRO A 60 -7.87 3.73 -15.67
CA PRO A 60 -7.10 2.60 -16.21
C PRO A 60 -5.79 2.40 -15.42
N TRP A 61 -5.44 1.16 -15.09
CA TRP A 61 -4.22 0.81 -14.36
C TRP A 61 -2.96 1.42 -14.97
N GLU A 62 -2.86 1.41 -16.30
CA GLU A 62 -1.68 1.90 -17.03
C GLU A 62 -1.57 3.44 -17.09
N LYS A 63 -2.57 4.17 -16.59
CA LYS A 63 -2.57 5.64 -16.54
C LYS A 63 -2.35 6.20 -15.13
N ILE A 64 -2.14 5.34 -14.14
CA ILE A 64 -1.87 5.79 -12.78
C ILE A 64 -0.41 6.21 -12.65
N TYR A 65 -0.19 7.18 -11.79
CA TYR A 65 1.14 7.57 -11.34
C TYR A 65 1.27 7.16 -9.89
N ALA A 66 2.37 6.49 -9.59
CA ALA A 66 2.73 6.15 -8.22
C ALA A 66 4.18 6.52 -7.96
N TRP A 67 4.43 7.08 -6.78
CA TRP A 67 5.77 7.35 -6.31
C TRP A 67 5.86 7.16 -4.80
N ALA A 68 7.04 6.74 -4.36
CA ALA A 68 7.44 6.80 -2.96
C ALA A 68 8.16 8.13 -2.73
N GLY A 69 7.84 8.83 -1.65
CA GLY A 69 8.51 10.07 -1.30
C GLY A 69 8.65 10.21 0.20
N THR A 70 9.80 10.75 0.63
CA THR A 70 10.06 11.05 2.04
C THR A 70 9.99 12.56 2.24
N THR A 71 9.00 13.01 3.01
CA THR A 71 8.87 14.41 3.41
C THR A 71 9.38 14.59 4.83
N LEU A 72 10.23 15.59 5.07
CA LEU A 72 10.68 15.91 6.42
C LEU A 72 9.65 16.82 7.10
N MET A 73 8.94 16.31 8.09
CA MET A 73 8.03 17.12 8.91
C MET A 73 8.84 17.82 10.00
N LEU A 74 8.99 19.13 9.88
CA LEU A 74 9.67 19.96 10.86
C LEU A 74 8.68 20.42 11.93
N SER A 75 9.00 20.15 13.20
CA SER A 75 8.37 20.77 14.37
C SER A 75 9.40 21.61 15.12
N ASP A 76 8.94 22.47 16.04
CA ASP A 76 9.81 23.37 16.81
C ASP A 76 10.94 22.66 17.58
N THR A 77 10.81 21.36 17.84
CA THR A 77 11.77 20.57 18.61
C THR A 77 12.29 19.32 17.90
N THR A 78 11.61 18.83 16.85
CA THR A 78 11.96 17.56 16.20
C THR A 78 11.71 17.59 14.70
N ALA A 79 12.60 16.94 13.95
CA ALA A 79 12.40 16.64 12.54
C ALA A 79 12.02 15.15 12.40
N ILE A 80 10.84 14.88 11.85
CA ILE A 80 10.34 13.50 11.68
C ILE A 80 10.22 13.21 10.18
N PRO A 81 11.01 12.26 9.64
CA PRO A 81 10.83 11.83 8.26
C PRO A 81 9.52 11.05 8.13
N LEU A 82 8.68 11.47 7.19
CA LEU A 82 7.43 10.80 6.83
C LEU A 82 7.54 10.28 5.40
N SER A 83 7.72 8.97 5.26
CA SER A 83 7.72 8.30 3.95
C SER A 83 6.29 7.90 3.57
N THR A 84 5.82 8.35 2.41
CA THR A 84 4.49 8.04 1.89
C THR A 84 4.56 7.42 0.50
N LEU A 85 3.67 6.46 0.24
CA LEU A 85 3.33 5.99 -1.09
C LEU A 85 2.13 6.81 -1.57
N THR A 86 2.31 7.56 -2.66
CA THR A 86 1.23 8.32 -3.28
C THR A 86 0.83 7.66 -4.59
N ILE A 87 -0.48 7.42 -4.77
CA ILE A 87 -1.08 6.93 -6.01
C ILE A 87 -2.10 7.96 -6.47
N THR A 88 -2.01 8.38 -7.73
CA THR A 88 -2.91 9.39 -8.29
C THR A 88 -3.00 9.29 -9.81
N MET A 89 -3.83 10.12 -10.41
CA MET A 89 -3.90 10.34 -11.85
C MET A 89 -3.47 11.76 -12.16
N ALA A 90 -2.51 11.90 -13.09
CA ALA A 90 -2.19 13.21 -13.65
C ALA A 90 -3.39 13.72 -14.46
N SER A 91 -3.84 14.94 -14.20
CA SER A 91 -4.83 15.59 -15.06
C SER A 91 -4.19 15.87 -16.42
N PRO A 92 -4.83 15.52 -17.56
CA PRO A 92 -4.24 15.71 -18.89
C PRO A 92 -3.94 17.18 -19.23
N THR A 93 -4.57 18.12 -18.52
CA THR A 93 -4.43 19.57 -18.74
C THR A 93 -3.54 20.28 -17.72
N ASP A 94 -3.25 19.68 -16.57
CA ASP A 94 -2.48 20.34 -15.51
C ASP A 94 -1.69 19.29 -14.70
N VAL A 95 -0.36 19.37 -14.81
CA VAL A 95 0.59 18.49 -14.12
C VAL A 95 0.57 18.68 -12.59
N THR A 96 -0.02 19.78 -12.10
CA THR A 96 -0.12 20.08 -10.67
C THR A 96 -1.46 19.69 -10.06
N ASN A 97 -2.49 19.46 -10.89
CA ASN A 97 -3.84 19.11 -10.45
C ASN A 97 -4.04 17.59 -10.42
N PHE A 98 -3.55 16.97 -9.34
CA PHE A 98 -3.73 15.54 -9.08
C PHE A 98 -5.16 15.25 -8.59
N LYS A 99 -6.01 14.77 -9.50
CA LYS A 99 -7.37 14.34 -9.14
C LYS A 99 -7.32 12.93 -8.53
N GLY A 100 -7.91 12.76 -7.35
CA GLY A 100 -8.00 11.46 -6.67
C GLY A 100 -6.65 11.01 -6.11
N ARG A 101 -6.00 11.84 -5.30
CA ARG A 101 -4.76 11.48 -4.60
C ARG A 101 -5.08 10.52 -3.44
N TYR A 102 -4.46 9.34 -3.48
CA TYR A 102 -4.45 8.39 -2.38
C TYR A 102 -3.05 8.34 -1.81
N GLU A 103 -2.91 8.64 -0.51
CA GLU A 103 -1.63 8.65 0.18
C GLU A 103 -1.66 7.67 1.33
N VAL A 104 -0.60 6.88 1.41
CA VAL A 104 -0.39 5.91 2.47
C VAL A 104 0.95 6.20 3.11
N ALA A 105 0.94 6.51 4.41
CA ALA A 105 2.17 6.51 5.18
C ALA A 105 2.70 5.07 5.25
N CYS A 106 3.97 4.87 4.91
CA CYS A 106 4.65 3.58 5.07
C CYS A 106 5.86 3.70 5.98
N GLY A 107 6.05 4.87 6.61
CA GLY A 107 7.13 5.35 7.49
C GLY A 107 8.57 5.28 6.95
N ALA A 108 9.00 4.22 6.26
CA ALA A 108 10.26 4.16 5.51
C ALA A 108 10.00 4.03 4.02
N GLU A 109 10.85 4.66 3.22
CA GLU A 109 10.73 4.69 1.77
C GLU A 109 10.75 3.30 1.13
N ILE A 110 11.63 2.41 1.63
CA ILE A 110 11.68 1.03 1.15
C ILE A 110 10.34 0.31 1.35
N ASN A 111 9.61 0.61 2.42
CA ASN A 111 8.30 0.00 2.66
C ASN A 111 7.24 0.57 1.71
N CYS A 112 7.35 1.83 1.28
CA CYS A 112 6.52 2.36 0.20
C CYS A 112 6.76 1.59 -1.10
N ILE A 113 8.02 1.34 -1.44
CA ILE A 113 8.40 0.59 -2.65
C ILE A 113 7.90 -0.85 -2.58
N MET A 114 8.07 -1.52 -1.42
CA MET A 114 7.58 -2.88 -1.22
C MET A 114 6.06 -2.96 -1.33
N GLN A 115 5.32 -1.99 -0.77
CA GLN A 115 3.86 -1.92 -0.93
C GLN A 115 3.46 -1.77 -2.40
N TRP A 116 4.15 -0.90 -3.14
CA TRP A 116 3.93 -0.72 -4.57
C TRP A 116 4.17 -2.01 -5.36
N GLU A 117 5.27 -2.72 -5.08
CA GLU A 117 5.58 -4.00 -5.71
C GLU A 117 4.51 -5.06 -5.39
N CYS A 118 4.00 -5.12 -4.15
CA CYS A 118 2.89 -6.03 -3.81
C CYS A 118 1.62 -5.72 -4.63
N ILE A 119 1.28 -4.43 -4.81
CA ILE A 119 0.14 -4.02 -5.65
C ILE A 119 0.39 -4.43 -7.11
N ARG A 120 1.60 -4.21 -7.62
CA ARG A 120 1.98 -4.53 -9.00
C ARG A 120 1.90 -6.03 -9.26
N THR A 121 2.50 -6.85 -8.40
CA THR A 121 2.44 -8.32 -8.47
C THR A 121 0.99 -8.82 -8.39
N PHE A 122 0.16 -8.23 -7.53
CA PHE A 122 -1.27 -8.57 -7.50
C PHE A 122 -2.00 -8.27 -8.82
N MET A 123 -1.68 -7.13 -9.45
CA MET A 123 -2.34 -6.70 -10.69
C MET A 123 -1.87 -7.50 -11.91
N GLU A 124 -0.59 -7.85 -11.99
CA GLU A 124 -0.03 -8.57 -13.12
C GLU A 124 -0.17 -10.09 -12.93
N ASP A 125 0.51 -10.66 -11.92
CA ASP A 125 0.62 -12.09 -11.72
C ASP A 125 -0.64 -12.68 -11.08
N GLY A 126 -1.19 -12.00 -10.08
CA GLY A 126 -2.43 -12.41 -9.41
C GLY A 126 -2.30 -12.51 -7.90
N PRO A 127 -3.37 -12.93 -7.20
CA PRO A 127 -3.38 -13.00 -5.74
C PRO A 127 -2.44 -14.07 -5.16
N GLU A 128 -2.18 -15.14 -5.90
CA GLU A 128 -1.28 -16.23 -5.52
C GLU A 128 0.20 -15.84 -5.48
N ALA A 129 0.60 -14.81 -6.23
CA ALA A 129 1.97 -14.30 -6.25
C ALA A 129 2.24 -13.26 -5.15
N CYS A 130 1.18 -12.73 -4.52
CA CYS A 130 1.31 -11.80 -3.42
C CYS A 130 1.80 -12.57 -2.17
N PRO A 131 2.75 -12.03 -1.39
CA PRO A 131 3.11 -12.61 -0.11
C PRO A 131 1.87 -12.72 0.77
N ASP A 132 1.80 -13.80 1.55
CA ASP A 132 0.74 -13.95 2.53
C ASP A 132 0.74 -12.76 3.50
N PRO A 133 -0.45 -12.30 3.91
CA PRO A 133 -0.54 -11.27 4.93
C PRO A 133 0.24 -11.65 6.17
N SER A 134 1.05 -10.72 6.64
CA SER A 134 1.67 -10.86 7.93
C SER A 134 0.60 -10.69 9.02
N ASN A 135 0.39 -11.71 9.87
CA ASN A 135 -0.52 -11.64 11.04
C ASN A 135 0.04 -10.81 12.21
N LEU A 136 1.07 -10.00 11.97
CA LEU A 136 1.96 -9.37 12.96
C LEU A 136 1.25 -8.53 14.02
N ASP A 137 0.04 -8.04 13.74
CA ASP A 137 -0.71 -7.15 14.62
C ASP A 137 -1.91 -7.81 15.30
N SER A 138 -2.11 -9.10 15.08
CA SER A 138 -3.14 -9.88 15.77
C SER A 138 -2.71 -10.22 17.19
N LEU A 139 -3.68 -10.33 18.10
CA LEU A 139 -3.41 -10.79 19.45
C LEU A 139 -2.79 -12.22 19.46
N GLU A 140 -3.15 -13.05 18.49
CA GLU A 140 -2.61 -14.40 18.32
C GLU A 140 -1.11 -14.39 18.02
N GLU A 141 -0.67 -13.60 17.04
CA GLU A 141 0.76 -13.46 16.69
C GLU A 141 1.55 -12.77 17.81
N TYR A 142 0.94 -11.87 18.59
CA TYR A 142 1.56 -11.35 19.80
C TYR A 142 1.87 -12.48 20.79
N PHE A 143 0.91 -13.38 21.08
CA PHE A 143 1.15 -14.51 21.96
C PHE A 143 2.16 -15.50 21.39
N ASP A 144 2.11 -15.78 20.09
CA ASP A 144 3.04 -16.68 19.42
C ASP A 144 4.46 -16.11 19.34
N SER A 145 4.62 -14.80 19.18
CA SER A 145 5.93 -14.15 19.27
C SER A 145 6.53 -14.31 20.68
N ARG A 146 5.72 -14.12 21.73
CA ARG A 146 6.13 -14.30 23.13
C ARG A 146 6.42 -15.77 23.45
N ARG A 147 5.72 -16.71 22.81
CA ARG A 147 5.99 -18.15 22.89
C ARG A 147 7.33 -18.50 22.24
N ARG A 148 7.55 -18.07 20.99
CA ARG A 148 8.82 -18.23 20.27
C ARG A 148 10.00 -17.65 21.04
N TRP A 149 9.85 -16.52 21.73
CA TRP A 149 10.92 -15.94 22.54
C TRP A 149 11.31 -16.82 23.73
N LYS A 150 10.35 -17.53 24.34
CA LYS A 150 10.63 -18.50 25.41
C LYS A 150 11.28 -19.77 24.85
N GLU A 151 10.75 -20.29 23.75
CA GLU A 151 11.24 -21.52 23.10
C GLU A 151 12.68 -21.33 22.58
N ASN A 152 12.95 -20.20 21.93
CA ASN A 152 14.28 -19.82 21.45
C ASN A 152 15.22 -19.30 22.56
N LYS A 153 14.77 -19.30 23.83
CA LYS A 153 15.53 -18.79 25.00
C LYS A 153 16.12 -17.39 24.81
N ILE A 154 15.47 -16.54 24.02
CA ILE A 154 15.88 -15.14 23.80
C ILE A 154 15.80 -14.36 25.13
N LEU A 155 14.81 -14.69 25.96
CA LEU A 155 14.65 -14.16 27.31
C LEU A 155 14.60 -15.32 28.30
N VAL A 156 15.40 -15.25 29.37
CA VAL A 156 15.51 -16.31 30.39
C VAL A 156 15.22 -15.76 31.80
N GLY A 157 14.55 -16.57 32.62
CA GLY A 157 14.31 -16.29 34.05
C GLY A 157 13.64 -14.94 34.31
N TRP A 158 14.31 -14.09 35.10
CA TRP A 158 13.83 -12.77 35.52
C TRP A 158 13.53 -11.83 34.35
N GLN A 159 14.17 -11.99 33.20
CA GLN A 159 13.93 -11.16 32.01
C GLN A 159 12.50 -11.32 31.46
N ILE A 160 11.91 -12.53 31.59
CA ILE A 160 10.51 -12.77 31.20
C ILE A 160 9.57 -11.99 32.10
N TYR A 161 9.85 -11.95 33.41
CA TYR A 161 9.03 -11.22 34.37
C TYR A 161 9.14 -9.69 34.17
N LYS A 162 10.37 -9.19 33.96
CA LYS A 162 10.62 -7.79 33.61
C LYS A 162 9.89 -7.39 32.33
N GLN A 163 9.89 -8.24 31.30
CA GLN A 163 9.16 -8.01 30.06
C GLN A 163 7.64 -7.99 30.29
N LYS A 164 7.09 -8.91 31.09
CA LYS A 164 5.65 -8.89 31.42
C LYS A 164 5.24 -7.60 32.14
N ILE A 165 6.07 -7.13 33.07
CA ILE A 165 5.83 -5.84 33.74
C ILE A 165 5.90 -4.71 32.71
N ARG A 166 6.87 -4.74 31.79
CA ARG A 166 6.97 -3.74 30.72
C ARG A 166 5.73 -3.75 29.83
N ASP A 167 5.33 -4.91 29.33
CA ASP A 167 4.14 -5.09 28.47
C ASP A 167 2.86 -4.60 29.19
N TRP A 168 2.75 -4.83 30.50
CA TRP A 168 1.66 -4.32 31.33
C TRP A 168 1.71 -2.80 31.51
N MET A 169 2.88 -2.25 31.85
CA MET A 169 3.12 -0.81 32.01
C MET A 169 2.90 -0.02 30.71
N HIS A 170 3.26 -0.61 29.57
CA HIS A 170 3.13 0.02 28.25
C HIS A 170 1.80 -0.31 27.58
N TYR A 171 0.87 -0.96 28.30
CA TYR A 171 -0.45 -1.32 27.80
C TYR A 171 -0.43 -2.11 26.49
N SER A 172 0.66 -2.83 26.19
CA SER A 172 0.84 -3.48 24.88
C SER A 172 -0.22 -4.54 24.62
N TYR A 173 -0.60 -5.31 25.65
CA TYR A 173 -1.74 -6.24 25.54
C TYR A 173 -3.06 -5.52 25.23
N PHE A 174 -3.34 -4.43 25.95
CA PHE A 174 -4.55 -3.65 25.73
C PHE A 174 -4.56 -3.03 24.33
N ALA A 175 -3.39 -2.67 23.80
CA ALA A 175 -3.25 -2.17 22.45
C ALA A 175 -3.63 -3.20 21.38
N TYR A 176 -3.06 -4.40 21.44
CA TYR A 176 -3.42 -5.48 20.50
C TYR A 176 -4.91 -5.84 20.60
N TRP A 177 -5.43 -5.97 21.83
CA TRP A 177 -6.85 -6.21 22.07
C TRP A 177 -7.75 -5.09 21.50
N LEU A 178 -7.37 -3.83 21.71
CA LEU A 178 -8.12 -2.68 21.23
C LEU A 178 -8.07 -2.62 19.69
N ASN A 179 -6.94 -2.95 19.08
CA ASN A 179 -6.79 -3.03 17.63
C ASN A 179 -7.71 -4.09 17.02
N ASP A 180 -7.70 -5.31 17.55
CA ASP A 180 -8.60 -6.40 17.10
C ASP A 180 -10.07 -5.98 17.24
N LYS A 181 -10.43 -5.36 18.37
CA LYS A 181 -11.80 -4.88 18.61
C LYS A 181 -12.20 -3.71 17.73
N ILE A 182 -11.27 -2.81 17.45
CA ILE A 182 -11.47 -1.72 16.49
C ILE A 182 -11.70 -2.33 15.11
N GLN A 183 -10.89 -3.29 14.70
CA GLN A 183 -10.99 -3.95 13.39
C GLN A 183 -12.32 -4.67 13.20
N GLU A 184 -12.82 -5.37 14.23
CA GLU A 184 -14.16 -5.96 14.23
C GLU A 184 -15.28 -4.90 14.09
N ARG A 185 -15.08 -3.70 14.67
CA ARG A 185 -16.07 -2.60 14.69
C ARG A 185 -15.85 -1.53 13.64
N LEU A 186 -14.87 -1.67 12.75
CA LEU A 186 -14.68 -0.74 11.65
C LEU A 186 -15.83 -0.97 10.67
N GLU A 187 -16.81 -0.08 10.72
CA GLU A 187 -17.89 -0.03 9.75
C GLU A 187 -17.29 0.18 8.37
N TYR A 188 -17.34 -0.85 7.53
CA TYR A 188 -17.01 -0.72 6.11
C TYR A 188 -17.93 0.34 5.53
N THR A 189 -17.35 1.44 5.04
CA THR A 189 -18.12 2.49 4.37
C THR A 189 -19.03 1.85 3.31
N GLU A 190 -20.32 2.14 3.37
CA GLU A 190 -21.26 1.65 2.37
C GLU A 190 -20.80 2.12 0.99
N LEU A 191 -20.45 1.16 0.13
CA LEU A 191 -20.01 1.43 -1.22
C LEU A 191 -21.20 1.90 -2.06
N SER A 192 -20.97 2.88 -2.93
CA SER A 192 -21.92 3.21 -3.98
C SER A 192 -22.26 1.96 -4.80
N GLU A 193 -23.53 1.81 -5.20
CA GLU A 193 -24.00 0.70 -6.03
C GLU A 193 -23.23 0.57 -7.34
N GLU A 194 -22.76 1.69 -7.89
CA GLU A 194 -21.89 1.71 -9.08
C GLU A 194 -20.59 0.94 -8.84
N ILE A 195 -19.92 1.20 -7.71
CA ILE A 195 -18.66 0.56 -7.35
C ILE A 195 -18.87 -0.90 -6.97
N LYS A 196 -20.01 -1.23 -6.35
CA LYS A 196 -20.38 -2.63 -6.12
C LYS A 196 -20.53 -3.39 -7.44
N ARG A 197 -21.23 -2.82 -8.44
CA ARG A 197 -21.37 -3.41 -9.78
C ARG A 197 -20.01 -3.52 -10.49
N TRP A 198 -19.19 -2.49 -10.44
CA TRP A 198 -17.83 -2.50 -10.98
C TRP A 198 -16.90 -3.51 -10.28
N SER A 199 -17.15 -3.84 -9.01
CA SER A 199 -16.36 -4.83 -8.26
C SER A 199 -16.75 -6.29 -8.56
N LYS A 200 -17.89 -6.54 -9.24
CA LYS A 200 -18.30 -7.89 -9.61
C LYS A 200 -17.35 -8.51 -10.63
N SER A 201 -17.13 -9.81 -10.49
CA SER A 201 -16.29 -10.58 -11.40
C SER A 201 -16.87 -10.61 -12.81
N ILE A 202 -15.99 -10.60 -13.79
CA ILE A 202 -16.29 -10.76 -15.22
C ILE A 202 -15.74 -12.11 -15.69
N PRO A 203 -16.39 -12.77 -16.66
CA PRO A 203 -15.83 -13.92 -17.36
C PRO A 203 -14.40 -13.69 -17.87
N GLU A 204 -13.57 -14.73 -17.82
CA GLU A 204 -12.15 -14.71 -18.23
C GLU A 204 -11.94 -14.27 -19.67
N SER A 205 -12.90 -14.56 -20.55
CA SER A 205 -12.87 -14.14 -21.97
C SER A 205 -12.87 -12.63 -22.18
N GLN A 206 -13.37 -11.86 -21.20
CA GLN A 206 -13.44 -10.39 -21.26
C GLN A 206 -12.34 -9.73 -20.42
N TRP A 207 -11.37 -10.50 -19.90
CA TRP A 207 -10.28 -9.93 -19.14
C TRP A 207 -9.39 -9.08 -20.06
N ARG A 208 -9.10 -7.87 -19.60
CA ARG A 208 -8.23 -6.96 -20.34
C ARG A 208 -6.78 -7.43 -20.20
N LYS A 209 -6.08 -7.53 -21.32
CA LYS A 209 -4.64 -7.83 -21.35
C LYS A 209 -3.81 -6.55 -21.20
N PRO A 210 -2.53 -6.66 -20.78
CA PRO A 210 -1.58 -5.55 -20.84
C PRO A 210 -1.53 -4.92 -22.23
N SER A 211 -1.31 -3.61 -22.29
CA SER A 211 -1.03 -2.95 -23.57
C SER A 211 0.34 -3.37 -24.11
N PRO A 212 0.53 -3.36 -25.46
CA PRO A 212 1.82 -3.69 -26.06
C PRO A 212 2.94 -2.71 -25.65
N GLU A 213 2.57 -1.48 -25.30
CA GLU A 213 3.51 -0.49 -24.77
C GLU A 213 4.06 -0.90 -23.40
N LEU A 214 3.20 -1.43 -22.53
CA LEU A 214 3.60 -1.93 -21.22
C LEU A 214 4.45 -3.19 -21.33
N GLU A 215 4.12 -4.11 -22.23
CA GLU A 215 4.91 -5.33 -22.46
C GLU A 215 6.33 -5.01 -22.92
N GLU A 216 6.49 -4.04 -23.81
CA GLU A 216 7.81 -3.57 -24.25
C GLU A 216 8.58 -2.86 -23.12
N ALA A 217 7.92 -2.00 -22.36
CA ALA A 217 8.52 -1.35 -21.20
C ALA A 217 9.02 -2.38 -20.17
N ASN A 218 8.23 -3.41 -19.90
CA ASN A 218 8.61 -4.51 -19.01
C ASN A 218 9.80 -5.29 -19.55
N ALA A 219 9.83 -5.60 -20.85
CA ALA A 219 10.96 -6.29 -21.48
C ALA A 219 12.26 -5.47 -21.38
N LEU A 220 12.19 -4.16 -21.62
CA LEU A 220 13.33 -3.26 -21.46
C LEU A 220 13.84 -3.22 -20.02
N ALA A 221 12.93 -3.15 -19.04
CA ALA A 221 13.32 -3.18 -17.63
C ALA A 221 13.97 -4.53 -17.24
N MET A 222 13.40 -5.65 -17.69
CA MET A 222 13.93 -6.98 -17.37
C MET A 222 15.33 -7.20 -17.96
N THR A 223 15.55 -6.81 -19.22
CA THR A 223 16.89 -6.91 -19.84
C THR A 223 17.94 -6.06 -19.10
N TYR A 224 17.54 -4.91 -18.55
CA TYR A 224 18.43 -4.07 -17.73
C TYR A 224 18.78 -4.75 -16.39
N TYR A 225 17.80 -5.35 -15.72
CA TYR A 225 18.04 -6.09 -14.48
C TYR A 225 18.91 -7.33 -14.70
N GLU A 226 18.75 -8.04 -15.82
CA GLU A 226 19.60 -9.19 -16.20
C GLU A 226 21.07 -8.78 -16.42
N GLN A 227 21.31 -7.55 -16.88
CA GLN A 227 22.65 -6.99 -17.03
C GLN A 227 23.27 -6.52 -15.70
N GLY A 228 22.57 -6.72 -14.57
CA GLY A 228 23.02 -6.33 -13.24
C GLY A 228 22.67 -4.90 -12.85
N GLY A 229 21.86 -4.21 -13.64
CA GLY A 229 21.30 -2.91 -13.29
C GLY A 229 20.39 -3.00 -12.07
N LYS A 230 20.28 -1.92 -11.30
CA LYS A 230 19.47 -1.85 -10.08
C LYS A 230 18.40 -0.78 -10.18
N LEU A 231 17.32 -0.97 -9.43
CA LEU A 231 16.29 0.04 -9.28
C LEU A 231 16.91 1.29 -8.62
N GLY A 232 16.76 2.45 -9.25
CA GLY A 232 17.30 3.74 -8.78
C GLY A 232 18.61 4.18 -9.46
N ASP A 233 19.17 3.36 -10.35
CA ASP A 233 20.30 3.77 -11.17
C ASP A 233 19.89 4.89 -12.14
N GLU A 234 20.75 5.90 -12.32
CA GLU A 234 20.49 7.04 -13.22
C GLU A 234 20.28 6.62 -14.69
N ASN A 235 20.83 5.46 -15.07
CA ASN A 235 20.81 4.94 -16.43
C ASN A 235 19.64 3.97 -16.70
N ILE A 236 18.65 3.89 -15.82
CA ILE A 236 17.51 2.98 -16.01
C ILE A 236 16.77 3.33 -17.31
N PRO A 237 16.51 2.35 -18.21
CA PRO A 237 15.85 2.62 -19.47
C PRO A 237 14.39 3.02 -19.21
N VAL A 238 14.07 4.29 -19.48
CA VAL A 238 12.69 4.78 -19.42
C VAL A 238 12.01 4.53 -20.76
N TYR A 239 10.88 3.84 -20.75
CA TYR A 239 10.04 3.69 -21.94
C TYR A 239 9.53 5.07 -22.38
N ASP A 240 9.87 5.45 -23.62
CA ASP A 240 9.44 6.71 -24.22
C ASP A 240 8.52 6.42 -25.43
N PRO A 241 7.19 6.58 -25.29
CA PRO A 241 6.26 6.34 -26.39
C PRO A 241 6.48 7.31 -27.57
N ARG A 242 7.15 8.45 -27.36
CA ARG A 242 7.43 9.43 -28.42
C ARG A 242 8.47 8.94 -29.42
N LYS A 243 9.33 7.98 -29.05
CA LYS A 243 10.32 7.40 -29.96
C LYS A 243 9.69 6.55 -31.08
N LYS A 244 8.48 6.01 -30.86
CA LYS A 244 7.73 5.25 -31.88
C LYS A 244 7.01 6.14 -32.89
N VAL A 245 6.69 7.38 -32.51
CA VAL A 245 6.15 8.36 -33.45
C VAL A 245 7.29 8.82 -34.33
N ARG A 246 7.48 8.15 -35.48
CA ARG A 246 8.36 8.64 -36.54
C ARG A 246 7.99 10.10 -36.81
N ARG A 247 8.97 11.02 -36.73
CA ARG A 247 8.73 12.48 -36.92
C ARG A 247 8.03 12.78 -38.26
N ASP A 248 8.18 11.89 -39.21
CA ASP A 248 7.57 11.84 -40.53
C ASP A 248 6.06 11.54 -40.53
N GLN A 249 5.49 11.04 -39.42
CA GLN A 249 4.03 10.88 -39.23
C GLN A 249 3.37 12.09 -38.54
N ILE A 250 4.17 13.05 -38.06
CA ILE A 250 3.69 14.34 -37.55
C ILE A 250 3.72 15.32 -38.73
N LYS A 251 2.85 15.07 -39.71
CA LYS A 251 2.47 16.06 -40.72
C LYS A 251 0.94 16.07 -40.80
N GLU A 252 0.35 16.95 -40.01
CA GLU A 252 -0.59 18.02 -40.42
C GLU A 252 -1.04 18.81 -39.18
#